data_AF-A0A4P5XJL3-F1
#
_entry.id   AF-A0A4P5XJL3-F1
#
_cell.length_a   1.000
_cell.length_b   1.000
_cell.length_c   1.000
_cell.angle_alpha   90.00
_cell.angle_beta   90.00
_cell.angle_gamma   90.00
#
_symmetry.space_group_name_H-M   'P 1'
#
loop_
_entity.id
_entity.type
_entity.pdbx_description
1 polymer ?
#
loop_
_entity_poly.entity_id
_entity_poly.type
_entity_poly.pdbx_seq_one_letter_code
_entity_poly.pdbx_strand_id
1 'polypeptide(L)'
;MAEKLNELNDLRKENAKNMVTVAREQARATKLDSADRCAIAMADRSWNPGILGLAAGRLSEEFARPVMLFGPSDSGWKGSGRAPNGFDLHECLSDCANFFTNFGGHAAAAGGSMHFDQFEAFATHFESAARRQMRDGVQKPEIEIDAELSYGASRDKKTMEAIQTLGPFGQGFAEPNILVRNLQVRRTDILAQTGLKLLVRDETGVEGELVFWHNAHHRDAFTPGRRFDALGCPKPSTNSRFPPSMHVKDICFHDTSTPA
;
A
#
# COMPACT_ATOMS: atom_id res chain seq x y z
N MET A 1 -31.24 -17.40 1.13
CA MET A 1 -29.85 -17.83 0.79
C MET A 1 -28.89 -16.65 0.67
N ALA A 2 -29.29 -15.49 0.14
CA ALA A 2 -28.47 -14.27 0.11
C ALA A 2 -28.18 -13.67 1.50
N GLU A 3 -29.16 -13.62 2.40
CA GLU A 3 -28.99 -13.07 3.77
C GLU A 3 -27.97 -13.87 4.60
N LYS A 4 -28.09 -15.20 4.60
CA LYS A 4 -27.16 -16.11 5.29
C LYS A 4 -25.72 -16.01 4.76
N LEU A 5 -25.54 -15.68 3.48
CA LEU A 5 -24.23 -15.46 2.88
C LEU A 5 -23.64 -14.11 3.31
N ASN A 6 -24.49 -13.09 3.47
CA ASN A 6 -24.10 -11.76 3.89
C ASN A 6 -23.67 -11.76 5.37
N GLU A 7 -24.44 -12.42 6.23
CA GLU A 7 -24.11 -12.64 7.65
C GLU A 7 -22.75 -13.35 7.83
N LEU A 8 -22.50 -14.41 7.04
CA LEU A 8 -21.22 -15.13 7.08
C LEU A 8 -20.04 -14.27 6.60
N ASN A 9 -20.26 -13.40 5.61
CA ASN A 9 -19.24 -12.47 5.13
C ASN A 9 -18.93 -11.38 6.15
N ASP A 10 -19.95 -10.83 6.81
CA ASP A 10 -19.78 -9.79 7.82
C ASP A 10 -19.09 -10.35 9.07
N LEU A 11 -19.45 -11.57 9.50
CA LEU A 11 -18.74 -12.29 10.55
C LEU A 11 -17.27 -12.55 10.19
N ARG A 12 -16.97 -12.91 8.92
CA ARG A 12 -15.59 -13.04 8.43
C ARG A 12 -14.82 -11.74 8.52
N LYS A 13 -15.44 -10.61 8.15
CA LYS A 13 -14.80 -9.28 8.19
C LYS A 13 -14.52 -8.84 9.62
N GLU A 14 -15.45 -9.10 10.54
CA GLU A 14 -15.29 -8.77 11.95
C GLU A 14 -14.17 -9.59 12.59
N ASN A 15 -14.17 -10.91 12.36
CA ASN A 15 -13.09 -11.79 12.83
C ASN A 15 -11.72 -11.39 12.23
N ALA A 16 -11.68 -11.01 10.96
CA ALA A 16 -10.45 -10.51 10.34
C ALA A 16 -9.99 -9.18 10.95
N LYS A 17 -10.90 -8.26 11.27
CA LYS A 17 -10.55 -7.01 11.97
C LYS A 17 -9.93 -7.29 13.34
N ASN A 18 -10.56 -8.15 14.14
CA ASN A 18 -10.06 -8.51 15.46
C ASN A 18 -8.68 -9.17 15.37
N MET A 19 -8.50 -10.09 14.42
CA MET A 19 -7.22 -10.75 14.19
C MET A 19 -6.13 -9.74 13.78
N VAL A 20 -6.43 -8.75 12.93
CA VAL A 20 -5.48 -7.69 12.56
C VAL A 20 -5.02 -6.91 13.79
N THR A 21 -5.95 -6.54 14.68
CA THR A 21 -5.62 -5.83 15.91
C THR A 21 -4.68 -6.66 16.79
N VAL A 22 -5.04 -7.91 17.06
CA VAL A 22 -4.23 -8.82 17.90
C VAL A 22 -2.84 -9.06 17.27
N ALA A 23 -2.78 -9.35 15.98
CA ALA A 23 -1.52 -9.59 15.28
C ALA A 23 -0.64 -8.32 15.24
N ARG A 24 -1.24 -7.13 15.10
CA ARG A 24 -0.51 -5.85 15.17
C ARG A 24 0.09 -5.62 16.56
N GLU A 25 -0.69 -5.87 17.61
CA GLU A 25 -0.21 -5.74 18.99
C GLU A 25 0.92 -6.74 19.28
N GLN A 26 0.79 -7.97 18.79
CA GLN A 26 1.84 -8.99 18.90
C GLN A 26 3.11 -8.57 18.15
N ALA A 27 2.99 -8.04 16.93
CA ALA A 27 4.14 -7.54 16.16
C ALA A 27 4.90 -6.43 16.92
N ARG A 28 4.18 -5.50 17.54
CA ARG A 28 4.76 -4.43 18.38
C ARG A 28 5.42 -4.98 19.65
N ALA A 29 4.74 -5.87 20.36
CA ALA A 29 5.25 -6.46 21.60
C ALA A 29 6.54 -7.26 21.38
N THR A 30 6.64 -7.90 20.21
CA THR A 30 7.82 -8.69 19.80
C THR A 30 8.85 -7.90 19.01
N LYS A 31 8.63 -6.59 18.79
CA LYS A 31 9.49 -5.69 18.00
C LYS A 31 9.73 -6.16 16.57
N LEU A 32 8.78 -6.91 15.99
CA LEU A 32 8.81 -7.32 14.59
C LEU A 32 8.55 -6.15 13.63
N ASP A 33 7.95 -5.07 14.12
CA ASP A 33 7.76 -3.81 13.42
C ASP A 33 8.98 -2.88 13.47
N SER A 34 10.07 -3.26 14.14
CA SER A 34 11.30 -2.48 14.23
C SER A 34 11.86 -2.14 12.83
N ALA A 35 12.51 -0.98 12.69
CA ALA A 35 13.17 -0.54 11.46
C ALA A 35 14.19 -1.56 10.92
N ASP A 36 14.78 -2.36 11.81
CA ASP A 36 15.81 -3.34 11.46
C ASP A 36 15.26 -4.63 10.84
N ARG A 37 13.94 -4.84 10.81
CA ARG A 37 13.34 -6.08 10.27
C ARG A 37 12.87 -5.90 8.84
N CYS A 38 13.15 -6.88 7.99
CA CYS A 38 12.75 -6.90 6.58
C CYS A 38 11.46 -7.69 6.32
N ALA A 39 11.04 -8.54 7.25
CA ALA A 39 9.85 -9.38 7.13
C ALA A 39 9.22 -9.65 8.49
N ILE A 40 7.93 -10.01 8.48
CA ILE A 40 7.17 -10.36 9.68
C ILE A 40 6.63 -11.78 9.52
N ALA A 41 7.01 -12.68 10.43
CA ALA A 41 6.42 -14.00 10.56
C ALA A 41 5.84 -14.17 11.97
N MET A 42 4.59 -14.58 12.08
CA MET A 42 3.94 -14.83 13.36
C MET A 42 3.07 -16.08 13.28
N ALA A 43 2.98 -16.82 14.39
CA ALA A 43 2.11 -17.97 14.53
C ALA A 43 1.35 -17.88 15.85
N ASP A 44 0.08 -18.25 15.82
CA ASP A 44 -0.74 -18.34 17.03
C ASP A 44 -1.79 -19.44 16.87
N ARG A 45 -1.96 -20.26 17.92
CA ARG A 45 -2.93 -21.37 17.93
C ARG A 45 -4.39 -20.89 17.96
N SER A 46 -4.63 -19.64 18.33
CA SER A 46 -5.96 -19.01 18.31
C SER A 46 -6.37 -18.51 16.93
N TRP A 47 -5.45 -18.44 15.96
CA TRP A 47 -5.74 -17.83 14.66
C TRP A 47 -6.45 -18.78 13.71
N ASN A 48 -7.48 -18.28 13.03
CA ASN A 48 -8.23 -19.08 12.07
C ASN A 48 -7.53 -19.05 10.69
N PRO A 49 -7.11 -20.22 10.14
CA PRO A 49 -6.46 -20.30 8.83
C PRO A 49 -7.23 -19.66 7.67
N GLY A 50 -8.57 -19.64 7.74
CA GLY A 50 -9.44 -19.11 6.70
C GLY A 50 -9.42 -17.58 6.56
N ILE A 51 -8.86 -16.85 7.53
CA ILE A 51 -8.79 -15.38 7.51
C ILE A 51 -7.36 -14.82 7.56
N LEU A 52 -6.34 -15.67 7.69
CA LEU A 52 -4.93 -15.26 7.75
C LEU A 52 -4.53 -14.34 6.60
N GLY A 53 -4.95 -14.64 5.37
CA GLY A 53 -4.59 -13.85 4.19
C GLY A 53 -5.13 -12.42 4.21
N LEU A 54 -6.30 -12.19 4.82
CA LEU A 54 -6.86 -10.84 4.98
C LEU A 54 -6.06 -10.03 6.01
N ALA A 55 -5.67 -10.67 7.10
CA ALA A 55 -4.85 -10.03 8.13
C ALA A 55 -3.43 -9.76 7.61
N ALA A 56 -2.81 -10.74 6.96
CA ALA A 56 -1.48 -10.60 6.37
C ALA A 56 -1.42 -9.45 5.35
N GLY A 57 -2.45 -9.28 4.52
CA GLY A 57 -2.52 -8.17 3.56
C GLY A 57 -2.52 -6.81 4.23
N ARG A 58 -3.38 -6.62 5.24
CA ARG A 58 -3.44 -5.35 5.97
C ARG A 58 -2.15 -5.02 6.71
N LEU A 59 -1.51 -6.02 7.32
CA LEU A 59 -0.23 -5.82 8.00
C LEU A 59 0.89 -5.56 6.98
N SER A 60 0.86 -6.22 5.82
CA SER A 60 1.84 -6.00 4.75
C SER A 60 1.74 -4.59 4.17
N GLU A 61 0.52 -4.09 3.95
CA GLU A 61 0.26 -2.70 3.56
C GLU A 61 0.72 -1.71 4.64
N GLU A 62 0.39 -1.94 5.91
CA GLU A 62 0.72 -1.05 7.02
C GLU A 62 2.23 -0.97 7.29
N PHE A 63 2.92 -2.10 7.27
CA PHE A 63 4.35 -2.16 7.57
C PHE A 63 5.23 -2.06 6.33
N ALA A 64 4.63 -2.01 5.13
CA ALA A 64 5.32 -2.03 3.83
C ALA A 64 6.36 -3.17 3.71
N ARG A 65 5.99 -4.36 4.21
CA ARG A 65 6.88 -5.53 4.33
C ARG A 65 6.17 -6.83 3.98
N PRO A 66 6.88 -7.87 3.53
CA PRO A 66 6.32 -9.21 3.43
C PRO A 66 5.91 -9.73 4.81
N VAL A 67 4.69 -10.26 4.90
CA VAL A 67 4.10 -10.79 6.13
C VAL A 67 3.63 -12.22 5.90
N MET A 68 3.96 -13.12 6.82
CA MET A 68 3.48 -14.50 6.89
C MET A 68 2.81 -14.75 8.24
N LEU A 69 1.53 -15.14 8.22
CA LEU A 69 0.78 -15.49 9.43
C LEU A 69 0.43 -16.97 9.41
N PHE A 70 0.48 -17.63 10.57
CA PHE A 70 0.21 -19.07 10.70
C PHE A 70 -0.83 -19.37 11.79
N GLY A 71 -1.80 -20.20 11.45
CA GLY A 71 -2.80 -20.76 12.36
C GLY A 71 -2.74 -22.29 12.37
N PRO A 72 -3.32 -22.98 13.36
CA PRO A 72 -3.22 -24.42 13.48
C PRO A 72 -4.05 -25.14 12.41
N SER A 73 -3.61 -26.35 12.06
CA SER A 73 -4.27 -27.32 11.19
C SER A 73 -4.03 -28.73 11.71
N ASP A 74 -4.67 -29.73 11.11
CA ASP A 74 -4.61 -31.13 11.57
C ASP A 74 -3.18 -31.70 11.64
N SER A 75 -2.28 -31.23 10.76
CA SER A 75 -0.91 -31.75 10.63
C SER A 75 0.19 -30.76 11.04
N GLY A 76 -0.17 -29.56 11.53
CA GLY A 76 0.81 -28.53 11.86
C GLY A 76 0.28 -27.10 11.70
N TRP A 77 1.16 -26.19 11.32
CA TRP A 77 0.80 -24.83 10.94
C TRP A 77 0.31 -24.77 9.50
N LYS A 78 -0.73 -23.96 9.25
CA LYS A 78 -1.15 -23.52 7.93
C LYS A 78 -0.98 -22.01 7.85
N GLY A 79 -0.21 -21.57 6.86
CA GLY A 79 0.20 -20.19 6.70
C GLY A 79 -0.40 -19.51 5.48
N SER A 80 -0.62 -18.20 5.60
CA SER A 80 -0.91 -17.32 4.47
C SER A 80 -0.11 -16.03 4.61
N GLY A 81 0.47 -15.58 3.50
CA GLY A 81 1.23 -14.35 3.45
C GLY A 81 0.85 -13.43 2.31
N ARG A 82 1.34 -12.20 2.43
CA ARG A 82 1.22 -11.11 1.48
C ARG A 82 2.51 -10.33 1.44
N ALA A 83 2.80 -9.77 0.29
CA ALA A 83 3.97 -8.92 0.09
C ALA A 83 3.59 -7.58 -0.55
N PRO A 84 4.35 -6.52 -0.27
CA PRO A 84 4.21 -5.25 -0.96
C PRO A 84 4.67 -5.38 -2.42
N ASN A 85 4.30 -4.42 -3.25
CA ASN A 85 4.80 -4.34 -4.61
C ASN A 85 6.33 -4.24 -4.64
N GLY A 86 6.95 -4.90 -5.61
CA GLY A 86 8.42 -4.97 -5.75
C GLY A 86 9.07 -6.09 -4.93
N PHE A 87 8.30 -6.92 -4.21
CA PHE A 87 8.80 -8.09 -3.49
C PHE A 87 8.13 -9.38 -4.01
N ASP A 88 8.92 -10.38 -4.39
CA ASP A 88 8.40 -11.70 -4.78
C ASP A 88 8.37 -12.64 -3.57
N LEU A 89 7.19 -12.79 -2.97
CA LEU A 89 6.99 -13.68 -1.83
C LEU A 89 7.17 -15.15 -2.19
N HIS A 90 6.82 -15.57 -3.40
CA HIS A 90 6.96 -16.95 -3.80
C HIS A 90 8.44 -17.34 -3.94
N GLU A 91 9.23 -16.47 -4.57
CA GLU A 91 10.69 -16.62 -4.63
C GLU A 91 11.30 -16.63 -3.23
N CYS A 92 10.92 -15.70 -2.36
CA CYS A 92 11.40 -15.67 -0.97
C CYS A 92 11.04 -16.95 -0.18
N LEU A 93 9.85 -17.52 -0.39
CA LEU A 93 9.46 -18.78 0.25
C LEU A 93 10.15 -19.99 -0.37
N SER A 94 10.57 -19.93 -1.63
CA SER A 94 11.34 -20.99 -2.28
C SER A 94 12.71 -21.18 -1.60
N ASP A 95 13.33 -20.10 -1.15
CA ASP A 95 14.53 -20.12 -0.28
C ASP A 95 14.27 -20.78 1.09
N CYS A 96 13.00 -20.87 1.50
CA CYS A 96 12.55 -21.45 2.75
C CYS A 96 11.85 -22.81 2.55
N ALA A 97 11.91 -23.41 1.36
CA ALA A 97 11.13 -24.58 0.97
C ALA A 97 11.27 -25.77 1.94
N ASN A 98 12.46 -25.97 2.52
CA ASN A 98 12.76 -27.08 3.42
C ASN A 98 11.94 -27.07 4.73
N PHE A 99 11.37 -25.92 5.12
CA PHE A 99 10.53 -25.82 6.31
C PHE A 99 9.08 -26.23 6.04
N PHE A 100 8.66 -26.26 4.78
CA PHE A 100 7.28 -26.52 4.39
C PHE A 100 7.06 -28.00 4.03
N THR A 101 5.93 -28.55 4.46
CA THR A 101 5.42 -29.81 3.93
C THR A 101 4.79 -29.61 2.54
N ASN A 102 4.24 -28.42 2.30
CA ASN A 102 3.77 -27.95 0.99
C ASN A 102 3.71 -26.42 0.98
N PHE A 103 4.08 -25.77 -0.11
CA PHE A 103 3.93 -24.32 -0.28
C PHE A 103 3.63 -23.96 -1.74
N GLY A 104 3.09 -22.77 -1.97
CA GLY A 104 2.84 -22.25 -3.30
C GLY A 104 2.22 -20.87 -3.28
N GLY A 105 1.98 -20.32 -4.48
CA GLY A 105 1.38 -19.00 -4.68
C GLY A 105 2.09 -18.20 -5.75
N HIS A 106 2.06 -16.88 -5.60
CA HIS A 106 2.63 -15.90 -6.52
C HIS A 106 3.35 -14.80 -5.75
N ALA A 107 4.03 -13.90 -6.48
CA ALA A 107 4.81 -12.79 -5.92
C ALA A 107 4.07 -12.00 -4.82
N ALA A 108 2.81 -11.61 -5.05
CA ALA A 108 2.04 -10.81 -4.08
C ALA A 108 1.42 -11.63 -2.93
N ALA A 109 1.25 -12.95 -3.10
CA ALA A 109 0.52 -13.79 -2.17
C ALA A 109 0.94 -15.25 -2.28
N ALA A 110 1.48 -15.78 -1.20
CA ALA A 110 1.89 -17.18 -1.09
C ALA A 110 1.55 -17.74 0.28
N GLY A 111 1.63 -19.05 0.42
CA GLY A 111 1.33 -19.73 1.66
C GLY A 111 1.75 -21.18 1.61
N GLY A 112 1.62 -21.86 2.74
CA GLY A 112 2.04 -23.25 2.86
C GLY A 112 1.71 -23.84 4.20
N SER A 113 2.05 -25.10 4.38
CA SER A 113 1.91 -25.82 5.63
C SER A 113 3.29 -26.29 6.12
N MET A 114 3.47 -26.36 7.44
CA MET A 114 4.70 -26.85 8.07
C MET A 114 4.39 -27.53 9.40
N HIS A 115 5.31 -28.34 9.92
CA HIS A 115 5.17 -28.90 11.26
C HIS A 115 5.29 -27.80 12.34
N PHE A 116 4.71 -28.05 13.52
CA PHE A 116 4.64 -27.06 14.61
C PHE A 116 6.01 -26.60 15.10
N ASP A 117 7.00 -27.49 15.04
CA ASP A 117 8.39 -27.30 15.48
C ASP A 117 9.25 -26.51 14.49
N GLN A 118 8.83 -26.37 13.22
CA GLN A 118 9.59 -25.68 12.18
C GLN A 118 9.44 -24.15 12.22
N PHE A 119 8.45 -23.62 12.93
CA PHE A 119 8.08 -22.20 12.84
C PHE A 119 9.22 -21.24 13.21
N GLU A 120 9.92 -21.48 14.32
CA GLU A 120 11.00 -20.58 14.78
C GLU A 120 12.18 -20.56 13.79
N ALA A 121 12.54 -21.73 13.26
CA ALA A 121 13.58 -21.86 12.25
C ALA A 121 13.16 -21.16 10.95
N PHE A 122 11.91 -21.37 10.51
CA PHE A 122 11.33 -20.68 9.37
C PHE A 122 11.36 -19.16 9.55
N ALA A 123 10.89 -18.63 10.68
CA ALA A 123 10.78 -17.19 10.91
C ALA A 123 12.15 -16.49 10.79
N THR A 124 13.21 -17.15 11.29
CA THR A 124 14.59 -16.67 11.16
C THR A 124 15.06 -16.69 9.70
N HIS A 125 14.84 -17.79 8.98
CA HIS A 125 15.27 -17.92 7.59
C HIS A 125 14.49 -17.00 6.64
N PHE A 126 13.20 -16.81 6.91
CA PHE A 126 12.33 -15.91 6.16
C PHE A 126 12.78 -14.45 6.27
N GLU A 127 13.14 -14.00 7.47
CA GLU A 127 13.74 -12.68 7.65
C GLU A 127 15.03 -12.53 6.83
N SER A 128 15.88 -13.54 6.84
CA SER A 128 17.17 -13.48 6.16
C SER A 128 17.03 -13.55 4.65
N ALA A 129 16.10 -14.36 4.14
CA ALA A 129 15.74 -14.41 2.72
C ALA A 129 15.15 -13.08 2.25
N ALA A 130 14.20 -12.52 3.00
CA ALA A 130 13.63 -11.22 2.69
C ALA A 130 14.69 -10.11 2.72
N ARG A 131 15.62 -10.14 3.67
CA ARG A 131 16.74 -9.19 3.74
C ARG A 131 17.67 -9.31 2.52
N ARG A 132 17.98 -10.52 2.07
CA ARG A 132 18.78 -10.74 0.85
C ARG A 132 18.05 -10.17 -0.37
N GLN A 133 16.79 -10.56 -0.58
CA GLN A 133 15.99 -10.08 -1.70
C GLN A 133 15.83 -8.55 -1.68
N MET A 134 15.70 -7.94 -0.50
CA MET A 134 15.70 -6.48 -0.33
C MET A 134 17.06 -5.83 -0.66
N ARG A 135 18.18 -6.45 -0.30
CA ARG A 135 19.54 -5.95 -0.58
C ARG A 135 19.94 -6.10 -2.04
N ASP A 136 19.52 -7.18 -2.68
CA ASP A 136 19.84 -7.50 -4.08
C ASP A 136 19.02 -6.66 -5.08
N GLY A 137 18.24 -5.71 -4.56
CA GLY A 137 17.49 -4.73 -5.33
C GLY A 137 16.03 -5.14 -5.44
N VAL A 138 15.27 -4.90 -4.37
CA VAL A 138 13.85 -4.58 -4.56
C VAL A 138 13.82 -3.41 -5.55
N GLN A 139 13.25 -3.66 -6.72
CA GLN A 139 12.77 -2.60 -7.58
C GLN A 139 11.88 -1.75 -6.67
N LYS A 140 12.32 -0.53 -6.33
CA LYS A 140 11.42 0.48 -5.78
C LYS A 140 10.17 0.42 -6.65
N PRO A 141 8.95 0.36 -6.08
CA PRO A 141 7.75 0.27 -6.90
C PRO A 141 7.84 1.33 -8.00
N GLU A 142 8.10 0.88 -9.23
CA GLU A 142 8.25 1.77 -10.36
C GLU A 142 6.84 2.19 -10.72
N ILE A 143 6.53 3.46 -10.48
CA ILE A 143 5.28 4.01 -10.95
C ILE A 143 5.54 4.51 -12.36
N GLU A 144 5.04 3.77 -13.35
CA GLU A 144 5.05 4.21 -14.74
C GLU A 144 4.24 5.50 -14.87
N ILE A 145 4.83 6.49 -15.54
CA ILE A 145 4.20 7.77 -15.83
C ILE A 145 3.63 7.67 -17.23
N ASP A 146 2.30 7.63 -17.34
CA ASP A 146 1.61 7.50 -18.62
C ASP A 146 1.69 8.80 -19.44
N ALA A 147 1.65 9.95 -18.77
CA ALA A 147 1.78 11.25 -19.41
C ALA A 147 2.23 12.33 -18.42
N GLU A 148 2.86 13.36 -18.95
CA GLU A 148 3.16 14.60 -18.23
C GLU A 148 2.26 15.73 -18.76
N LEU A 149 1.59 16.45 -17.86
CA LEU A 149 0.74 17.59 -18.19
C LEU A 149 1.16 18.83 -17.41
N SER A 150 0.93 20.00 -17.99
CA SER A 150 0.94 21.25 -17.22
C SER A 150 -0.19 21.24 -16.19
N TYR A 151 -0.01 21.99 -15.10
CA TYR A 151 -1.04 22.04 -14.08
C TYR A 151 -2.36 22.59 -14.63
N GLY A 152 -2.30 23.63 -15.47
CA GLY A 152 -3.46 24.16 -16.18
C GLY A 152 -4.18 23.11 -17.04
N ALA A 153 -3.44 22.31 -17.82
CA ALA A 153 -4.04 21.26 -18.66
C ALA A 153 -4.67 20.15 -17.81
N SER A 154 -4.05 19.76 -16.70
CA SER A 154 -4.60 18.75 -15.78
C SER A 154 -5.95 19.17 -15.15
N ARG A 155 -6.22 20.48 -15.11
CA ARG A 155 -7.45 21.09 -14.60
C ARG A 155 -8.46 21.41 -15.70
N ASP A 156 -8.12 21.21 -16.96
CA ASP A 156 -9.06 21.43 -18.05
C ASP A 156 -10.10 20.33 -18.10
N LYS A 157 -11.37 20.72 -18.22
CA LYS A 157 -12.50 19.81 -18.23
C LYS A 157 -12.44 18.86 -19.41
N LYS A 158 -12.02 19.34 -20.59
CA LYS A 158 -11.93 18.50 -21.80
C LYS A 158 -10.85 17.43 -21.64
N THR A 159 -9.73 17.77 -21.01
CA THR A 159 -8.66 16.81 -20.69
C THR A 159 -9.17 15.72 -19.75
N MET A 160 -9.89 16.09 -18.69
CA MET A 160 -10.50 15.13 -17.77
C MET A 160 -11.55 14.25 -18.46
N GLU A 161 -12.43 14.83 -19.28
CA GLU A 161 -13.43 14.08 -20.06
C GLU A 161 -12.77 13.10 -21.04
N ALA A 162 -11.67 13.49 -21.70
CA ALA A 162 -10.90 12.61 -22.59
C ALA A 162 -10.20 11.47 -21.84
N ILE A 163 -9.71 11.70 -20.61
CA ILE A 163 -9.17 10.62 -19.79
C ILE A 163 -10.28 9.63 -19.41
N GLN A 164 -11.48 10.11 -19.09
CA GLN A 164 -12.60 9.25 -18.72
C GLN A 164 -13.07 8.34 -19.85
N THR A 165 -12.91 8.73 -21.12
CA THR A 165 -13.29 7.86 -22.27
C THR A 165 -12.37 6.65 -22.44
N LEU A 166 -11.19 6.64 -21.80
CA LEU A 166 -10.30 5.48 -21.80
C LEU A 166 -10.83 4.33 -20.93
N GLY A 167 -11.72 4.62 -19.97
CA GLY A 167 -12.27 3.64 -19.04
C GLY A 167 -13.24 2.62 -19.68
N PRO A 168 -13.76 1.67 -18.89
CA PRO A 168 -13.83 1.69 -17.42
C PRO A 168 -12.51 1.28 -16.75
N PHE A 169 -12.11 2.05 -15.74
CA PHE A 169 -10.94 1.74 -14.92
C PHE A 169 -11.30 0.76 -13.79
N GLY A 170 -10.35 -0.10 -13.43
CA GLY A 170 -10.53 -1.11 -12.41
C GLY A 170 -9.35 -2.07 -12.31
N GLN A 171 -9.60 -3.25 -11.70
CA GLN A 171 -8.58 -4.28 -11.58
C GLN A 171 -8.16 -4.78 -12.97
N GLY A 172 -6.88 -4.65 -13.31
CA GLY A 172 -6.33 -5.00 -14.63
C GLY A 172 -6.36 -3.88 -15.67
N PHE A 173 -6.97 -2.73 -15.35
CA PHE A 173 -6.96 -1.54 -16.20
C PHE A 173 -6.95 -0.28 -15.33
N ALA A 174 -5.77 0.08 -14.83
CA ALA A 174 -5.60 1.16 -13.87
C ALA A 174 -5.83 2.53 -14.52
N GLU A 175 -6.17 3.52 -13.69
CA GLU A 175 -6.24 4.90 -14.11
C GLU A 175 -4.85 5.44 -14.44
N PRO A 176 -4.70 6.28 -15.48
CA PRO A 176 -3.42 6.79 -15.90
C PRO A 176 -2.75 7.62 -14.80
N ASN A 177 -1.45 7.45 -14.66
CA ASN A 177 -0.57 8.22 -13.81
C ASN A 177 -0.10 9.46 -14.56
N ILE A 178 -0.75 10.58 -14.29
CA ILE A 178 -0.41 11.89 -14.85
C ILE A 178 0.56 12.61 -13.92
N LEU A 179 1.72 12.98 -14.44
CA LEU A 179 2.70 13.79 -13.73
C LEU A 179 2.43 15.28 -13.96
N VAL A 180 2.44 16.05 -12.87
CA VAL A 180 2.48 17.51 -12.89
C VAL A 180 3.68 17.96 -12.06
N ARG A 181 4.55 18.77 -12.67
CA ARG A 181 5.79 19.19 -12.03
C ARG A 181 5.69 20.52 -11.31
N ASN A 182 6.63 20.72 -10.39
CA ASN A 182 7.02 22.02 -9.87
C ASN A 182 5.87 22.81 -9.22
N LEU A 183 4.99 22.12 -8.51
CA LEU A 183 3.89 22.70 -7.76
C LEU A 183 4.42 23.30 -6.45
N GLN A 184 4.04 24.55 -6.18
CA GLN A 184 4.35 25.23 -4.94
C GLN A 184 3.17 25.13 -3.98
N VAL A 185 3.42 24.68 -2.75
CA VAL A 185 2.42 24.68 -1.69
C VAL A 185 2.04 26.12 -1.32
N ARG A 186 0.74 26.43 -1.33
CA ARG A 186 0.20 27.71 -0.83
C ARG A 186 -0.41 27.53 0.54
N ARG A 187 -1.24 26.50 0.70
CA ARG A 187 -1.96 26.19 1.93
C ARG A 187 -2.34 24.71 1.97
N THR A 188 -2.46 24.17 3.18
CA THR A 188 -2.97 22.82 3.43
C THR A 188 -4.20 22.86 4.32
N ASP A 189 -5.21 22.05 4.01
CA ASP A 189 -6.38 21.82 4.86
C ASP A 189 -6.64 20.31 4.99
N ILE A 190 -7.31 19.89 6.08
CA ILE A 190 -7.68 18.48 6.29
C ILE A 190 -9.10 18.26 5.73
N LEU A 191 -9.27 17.18 4.97
CA LEU A 191 -10.54 16.76 4.39
C LEU A 191 -10.99 15.44 5.01
N ALA A 192 -12.22 15.39 5.53
CA ALA A 192 -12.84 14.16 6.06
C ALA A 192 -11.94 13.36 7.04
N GLN A 193 -11.23 14.08 7.93
CA GLN A 193 -10.29 13.57 8.94
C GLN A 193 -9.00 12.89 8.43
N THR A 194 -9.03 12.20 7.28
CA THR A 194 -7.87 11.43 6.78
C THR A 194 -7.26 11.98 5.50
N GLY A 195 -7.99 12.76 4.72
CA GLY A 195 -7.52 13.36 3.48
C GLY A 195 -6.78 14.67 3.69
N LEU A 196 -5.79 14.93 2.84
CA LEU A 196 -5.08 16.20 2.78
C LEU A 196 -5.51 16.95 1.52
N LYS A 197 -5.99 18.18 1.70
CA LYS A 197 -6.29 19.11 0.61
C LYS A 197 -5.14 20.10 0.48
N LEU A 198 -4.53 20.16 -0.69
CA LEU A 198 -3.40 21.03 -0.98
C LEU A 198 -3.86 22.14 -1.94
N LEU A 199 -3.81 23.39 -1.48
CA LEU A 199 -3.88 24.53 -2.37
C LEU A 199 -2.48 24.78 -2.90
N VAL A 200 -2.32 24.72 -4.22
CA VAL A 200 -1.05 24.82 -4.91
C VAL A 200 -1.07 25.86 -6.01
N ARG A 201 0.11 26.31 -6.40
CA ARG A 201 0.35 27.18 -7.55
C ARG A 201 1.46 26.58 -8.40
N ASP A 202 1.30 26.59 -9.72
CA ASP A 202 2.40 26.24 -10.62
C ASP A 202 3.32 27.44 -10.90
N GLU A 203 4.32 27.26 -11.76
CA GLU A 203 5.25 28.33 -12.16
C GLU A 203 4.60 29.39 -13.08
N THR A 204 3.52 29.05 -13.77
CA THR A 204 2.78 29.97 -14.65
C THR A 204 1.79 30.85 -13.88
N GLY A 205 1.59 30.56 -12.59
CA GLY A 205 0.69 31.28 -11.69
C GLY A 205 -0.70 30.67 -11.57
N VAL A 206 -0.97 29.53 -12.21
CA VAL A 206 -2.25 28.81 -12.11
C VAL A 206 -2.38 28.23 -10.71
N GLU A 207 -3.46 28.61 -10.04
CA GLU A 207 -3.81 28.10 -8.71
C GLU A 207 -4.92 27.06 -8.75
N GLY A 208 -4.88 26.16 -7.78
CA GLY A 208 -5.90 25.15 -7.65
C GLY A 208 -5.69 24.20 -6.50
N GLU A 209 -6.49 23.15 -6.50
CA GLU A 209 -6.56 22.20 -5.41
C GLU A 209 -6.16 20.81 -5.88
N LEU A 210 -5.31 20.16 -5.08
CA LEU A 210 -5.04 18.72 -5.14
C LEU A 210 -5.67 18.05 -3.92
N VAL A 211 -6.05 16.79 -4.09
CA VAL A 211 -6.57 15.95 -3.00
C VAL A 211 -5.66 14.74 -2.84
N PHE A 212 -5.09 14.57 -1.66
CA PHE A 212 -4.25 13.44 -1.31
C PHE A 212 -4.92 12.64 -0.19
N TRP A 213 -5.69 11.62 -0.57
CA TRP A 213 -6.48 10.82 0.37
C TRP A 213 -5.60 10.03 1.33
N HIS A 214 -6.06 9.85 2.58
CA HIS A 214 -5.35 9.13 3.65
C HIS A 214 -3.98 9.69 4.06
N ASN A 215 -3.61 10.89 3.60
CA ASN A 215 -2.30 11.50 3.82
C ASN A 215 -2.32 12.71 4.78
N ALA A 216 -3.38 12.90 5.58
CA ALA A 216 -3.49 14.04 6.51
C ALA A 216 -2.33 14.13 7.53
N HIS A 217 -1.71 13.00 7.91
CA HIS A 217 -0.57 12.96 8.83
C HIS A 217 0.73 13.55 8.25
N HIS A 218 0.82 13.70 6.92
CA HIS A 218 1.94 14.33 6.24
C HIS A 218 1.80 15.85 6.10
N ARG A 219 0.74 16.46 6.64
CA ARG A 219 0.46 17.91 6.52
C ARG A 219 1.69 18.78 6.80
N ASP A 220 2.44 18.47 7.85
CA ASP A 220 3.59 19.27 8.28
C ASP A 220 4.76 19.24 7.29
N ALA A 221 4.82 18.23 6.40
CA ALA A 221 5.80 18.19 5.31
C ALA A 221 5.49 19.20 4.19
N PHE A 222 4.22 19.60 4.03
CA PHE A 222 3.77 20.55 3.02
C PHE A 222 3.77 21.98 3.56
N THR A 223 4.96 22.54 3.76
CA THR A 223 5.12 23.93 4.20
C THR A 223 4.85 24.92 3.06
N PRO A 224 4.19 26.06 3.31
CA PRO A 224 3.98 27.09 2.29
C PRO A 224 5.31 27.51 1.63
N GLY A 225 5.33 27.54 0.29
CA GLY A 225 6.50 27.87 -0.50
C GLY A 225 7.32 26.66 -0.97
N ARG A 226 7.18 25.50 -0.32
CA ARG A 226 7.87 24.26 -0.72
C ARG A 226 7.38 23.78 -2.08
N ARG A 227 8.30 23.25 -2.89
CA ARG A 227 8.04 22.75 -4.24
C ARG A 227 8.08 21.22 -4.30
N PHE A 228 7.22 20.65 -5.13
CA PHE A 228 7.13 19.21 -5.35
C PHE A 228 6.53 18.89 -6.72
N ASP A 229 6.83 17.70 -7.21
CA ASP A 229 6.11 17.06 -8.31
C ASP A 229 4.98 16.19 -7.74
N ALA A 230 3.85 16.15 -8.42
CA ALA A 230 2.69 15.35 -8.04
C ALA A 230 2.34 14.36 -9.15
N LEU A 231 2.08 13.12 -8.76
CA LEU A 231 1.61 12.07 -9.64
C LEU A 231 0.18 11.70 -9.25
N GLY A 232 -0.74 11.68 -10.21
CA GLY A 232 -2.14 11.40 -9.92
C GLY A 232 -3.03 11.37 -11.14
N CYS A 233 -4.34 11.38 -10.93
CA CYS A 233 -5.32 11.44 -12.02
C CYS A 233 -6.30 12.59 -11.77
N PRO A 234 -6.61 13.43 -12.77
CA PRO A 234 -7.68 14.42 -12.69
C PRO A 234 -9.03 13.77 -12.41
N LYS A 235 -9.81 14.36 -11.50
CA LYS A 235 -11.16 13.93 -11.13
C LYS A 235 -12.15 15.07 -11.21
N PRO A 236 -13.42 14.77 -11.52
CA PRO A 236 -14.47 15.78 -11.45
C PRO A 236 -14.57 16.31 -10.02
N SER A 237 -14.65 17.63 -9.90
CA SER A 237 -14.98 18.27 -8.63
C SER A 237 -16.39 17.88 -8.20
N THR A 238 -16.60 17.71 -6.89
CA THR A 238 -17.92 17.49 -6.28
C THR A 238 -18.93 18.58 -6.65
N ASN A 239 -18.44 19.79 -6.96
CA ASN A 239 -19.24 20.86 -7.53
C ASN A 239 -18.72 21.20 -8.92
N SER A 240 -19.56 20.95 -9.93
CA SER A 240 -19.27 21.13 -11.36
C SER A 240 -18.94 22.56 -11.79
N ARG A 241 -19.18 23.55 -10.92
CA ARG A 241 -18.73 24.94 -11.14
C ARG A 241 -17.23 25.13 -10.92
N PHE A 242 -16.57 24.22 -10.22
CA PHE A 242 -15.13 24.26 -10.04
C PHE A 242 -14.44 23.34 -11.05
N PRO A 243 -13.24 23.71 -11.52
CA PRO A 243 -12.45 22.85 -12.38
C PRO A 243 -12.12 21.52 -11.69
N PRO A 244 -11.83 20.46 -12.47
CA PRO A 244 -11.26 19.23 -11.97
C PRO A 244 -10.14 19.43 -10.94
N SER A 245 -10.09 18.54 -9.95
CA SER A 245 -9.00 18.44 -8.98
C SER A 245 -8.22 17.16 -9.23
N MET A 246 -6.91 17.22 -9.07
CA MET A 246 -6.08 16.04 -9.19
C MET A 246 -6.14 15.24 -7.89
N HIS A 247 -6.46 13.95 -8.01
CA HIS A 247 -6.31 12.99 -6.92
C HIS A 247 -4.88 12.43 -6.96
N VAL A 248 -4.10 12.81 -5.96
CA VAL A 248 -2.68 12.49 -5.86
C VAL A 248 -2.53 11.05 -5.36
N LYS A 249 -1.69 10.29 -6.07
CA LYS A 249 -1.24 8.95 -5.69
C LYS A 249 0.13 9.01 -5.01
N ASP A 250 1.02 9.84 -5.53
CA ASP A 250 2.38 9.99 -5.00
C ASP A 250 2.94 11.40 -5.27
N ILE A 251 4.00 11.78 -4.55
CA ILE A 251 4.69 13.06 -4.68
C ILE A 251 6.21 12.89 -4.62
N CYS A 252 6.93 13.84 -5.21
CA CYS A 252 8.36 13.99 -5.03
C CYS A 252 8.68 15.43 -4.63
N PHE A 253 9.12 15.65 -3.39
CA PHE A 253 9.61 16.97 -2.99
C PHE A 253 10.89 17.29 -3.75
N HIS A 254 11.00 18.53 -4.22
CA HIS A 254 12.29 19.02 -4.68
C HIS A 254 13.12 19.26 -3.42
N ASP A 255 14.18 18.47 -3.23
CA ASP A 255 15.12 18.74 -2.14
C ASP A 255 15.59 20.19 -2.30
N THR A 256 15.35 21.00 -1.27
CA THR A 256 16.08 22.25 -1.12
C THR A 256 17.53 21.87 -0.89
N SER A 257 18.30 21.81 -1.96
CA SER A 257 19.75 21.89 -1.89
C SER A 257 20.08 22.99 -0.89
N THR A 258 20.67 22.62 0.25
CA THR A 258 21.43 23.58 1.03
C THR A 258 22.54 24.06 0.08
N PRO A 259 22.69 25.37 -0.18
CA PRO A 259 23.78 25.86 -1.02
C PRO A 259 25.12 25.45 -0.42
N ALA A 260 26.08 25.24 -1.32
CA ALA A 260 27.46 24.78 -1.11
C ALA A 260 28.17 25.31 0.15
#